data_AF-A0A937ZXA8-F1
#
_entry.id   AF-A0A937ZXA8-F1
#
_cell.length_a   1.000
_cell.length_b   1.000
_cell.length_c   1.000
_cell.angle_alpha   90.00
_cell.angle_beta   90.00
_cell.angle_gamma   90.00
#
_symmetry.space_group_name_H-M   'P 1'
#
loop_
_entity.id
_entity.type
_entity.pdbx_description
1 polymer ?
#
loop_
_entity_poly.entity_id
_entity_poly.type
_entity_poly.pdbx_seq_one_letter_code
_entity_poly.pdbx_strand_id
1 'polypeptide(L)'
;MGVDSLGYVALNVTKLDEWRVLLEQVFGMEPRPRDGAIDYRMDSYHHRLTLYPAEADGVSAIGWEVSTVAKLEATFAALREREVAV
;
A
#
# COMPACT_ATOMS: atom_id res chain seq x y z
N MET A 1 18.59 6.18 -10.54
CA MET A 1 18.54 5.93 -9.08
C MET A 1 17.28 6.57 -8.57
N GLY A 2 16.33 5.77 -8.10
CA GLY A 2 14.98 6.22 -7.76
C GLY A 2 14.42 5.31 -6.67
N VAL A 3 13.27 4.71 -6.93
CA VAL A 3 12.63 3.70 -6.07
C VAL A 3 13.60 2.57 -5.71
N ASP A 4 13.63 2.20 -4.44
CA ASP A 4 14.47 1.13 -3.90
C ASP A 4 13.69 -0.19 -3.80
N SER A 5 12.40 -0.16 -3.43
CA SER A 5 11.57 -1.36 -3.29
C SER A 5 10.07 -1.07 -3.44
N LEU A 6 9.25 -2.12 -3.55
CA LEU A 6 7.82 -2.03 -3.29
C LEU A 6 7.58 -1.93 -1.78
N GLY A 7 7.03 -0.82 -1.33
CA GLY A 7 6.68 -0.58 0.07
C GLY A 7 5.40 -1.31 0.46
N TYR A 8 4.29 -0.98 -0.19
CA TYR A 8 2.97 -1.57 0.05
C TYR A 8 2.06 -1.51 -1.18
N VAL A 9 0.98 -2.29 -1.17
CA VAL A 9 -0.13 -2.19 -2.14
C VAL A 9 -1.44 -1.95 -1.42
N ALA A 10 -2.22 -0.99 -1.90
CA ALA A 10 -3.56 -0.71 -1.43
C ALA A 10 -4.59 -1.17 -2.46
N LEU A 11 -5.60 -1.91 -2.01
CA LEU A 11 -6.65 -2.47 -2.85
C LEU A 11 -8.02 -1.98 -2.39
N ASN A 12 -8.85 -1.62 -3.35
CA ASN A 12 -10.29 -1.54 -3.20
C ASN A 12 -10.85 -2.95 -3.33
N VAL A 13 -11.67 -3.37 -2.36
CA VAL A 13 -12.21 -4.73 -2.31
C VAL A 13 -13.71 -4.73 -1.98
N THR A 14 -14.45 -5.50 -2.75
CA THR A 14 -15.90 -5.72 -2.58
C THR A 14 -16.22 -6.78 -1.51
N LYS A 15 -15.28 -7.72 -1.32
CA LYS A 15 -15.46 -8.92 -0.48
C LYS A 15 -14.47 -8.93 0.69
N LEU A 16 -14.58 -7.95 1.58
CA LEU A 16 -13.62 -7.76 2.67
C LEU A 16 -13.48 -9.02 3.54
N ASP A 17 -14.58 -9.69 3.89
CA ASP A 17 -14.54 -10.87 4.75
C ASP A 17 -13.79 -12.07 4.12
N GLU A 18 -13.89 -12.25 2.79
CA GLU A 18 -13.13 -13.29 2.09
C GLU A 18 -11.62 -12.97 2.11
N TRP A 19 -11.26 -11.69 1.93
CA TRP A 19 -9.88 -11.24 2.06
C TRP A 19 -9.33 -11.42 3.47
N ARG A 20 -10.13 -11.14 4.51
CA ARG A 20 -9.74 -11.36 5.91
C ARG A 20 -9.37 -12.81 6.16
N VAL A 21 -10.20 -13.75 5.70
CA VAL A 21 -9.91 -15.19 5.81
C VAL A 21 -8.59 -15.54 5.12
N LEU A 22 -8.41 -15.07 3.87
CA LEU A 22 -7.20 -15.35 3.10
C LEU A 22 -5.94 -14.79 3.78
N LEU A 23 -5.93 -13.50 4.13
CA LEU A 23 -4.75 -12.83 4.66
C LEU A 23 -4.43 -13.27 6.08
N GLU A 24 -5.43 -13.43 6.95
CA GLU A 24 -5.22 -13.77 8.36
C GLU A 24 -5.02 -15.27 8.56
N GLN A 25 -5.79 -16.13 7.89
CA GLN A 25 -5.79 -17.57 8.17
C GLN A 25 -4.87 -18.37 7.25
N VAL A 26 -4.72 -17.95 5.99
CA VAL A 26 -3.84 -18.66 5.03
C VAL A 26 -2.44 -18.07 5.04
N PHE A 27 -2.33 -16.74 4.94
CA PHE A 27 -1.03 -16.06 4.92
C PHE A 27 -0.49 -15.69 6.30
N GLY A 28 -1.31 -15.80 7.36
CA GLY A 28 -0.86 -15.50 8.73
C GLY A 28 -0.49 -14.03 8.95
N MET A 29 -1.03 -13.11 8.14
CA MET A 29 -0.77 -11.69 8.27
C MET A 29 -1.48 -11.11 9.50
N GLU A 30 -0.84 -10.15 10.15
CA GLU A 30 -1.42 -9.42 11.28
C GLU A 30 -2.34 -8.30 10.77
N PRO A 31 -3.64 -8.33 11.09
CA PRO A 31 -4.54 -7.23 10.77
C PRO A 31 -4.31 -6.04 11.71
N ARG A 32 -4.35 -4.83 11.16
CA ARG A 32 -4.21 -3.54 11.84
C ARG A 32 -5.34 -2.63 11.38
N PRO A 33 -6.47 -2.60 12.11
CA PRO A 33 -7.60 -1.77 11.75
C PRO A 33 -7.23 -0.28 11.69
N ARG A 34 -7.77 0.43 10.68
CA ARG A 34 -7.64 1.86 10.46
C ARG A 34 -9.03 2.44 10.20
N ASP A 35 -9.21 3.74 10.36
CA ASP A 35 -10.49 4.36 10.00
C ASP A 35 -10.77 4.18 8.50
N GLY A 36 -11.85 3.46 8.18
CA GLY A 36 -12.28 3.14 6.81
C GLY A 36 -11.45 2.09 6.05
N ALA A 37 -10.47 1.43 6.67
CA ALA A 37 -9.63 0.43 6.00
C ALA A 37 -9.01 -0.58 6.99
N ILE A 38 -8.36 -1.62 6.47
CA ILE A 38 -7.56 -2.55 7.28
C ILE A 38 -6.17 -2.68 6.66
N ASP A 39 -5.14 -2.39 7.44
CA ASP A 39 -3.75 -2.63 7.06
C ASP A 39 -3.34 -4.05 7.47
N TYR A 40 -2.49 -4.70 6.68
CA TYR A 40 -1.98 -6.04 6.93
C TYR A 40 -0.46 -6.04 6.96
N ARG A 41 0.09 -6.48 8.09
CA ARG A 41 1.53 -6.61 8.32
C ARG A 41 1.97 -8.06 8.19
N MET A 42 3.09 -8.27 7.51
CA MET A 42 3.74 -9.60 7.39
C MET A 42 5.22 -9.61 7.79
N ASP A 43 5.83 -8.45 8.00
CA ASP A 43 7.24 -8.31 8.35
C ASP A 43 7.47 -7.13 9.30
N SER A 44 8.71 -6.64 9.39
CA SER A 44 9.10 -5.56 10.29
C SER A 44 8.57 -4.16 9.89
N TYR A 45 8.04 -4.00 8.68
CA TYR A 45 7.47 -2.72 8.24
C TYR A 45 6.10 -2.48 8.85
N HIS A 46 5.56 -1.26 8.74
CA HIS A 46 4.25 -0.92 9.31
C HIS A 46 3.15 -1.84 8.79
N HIS A 47 3.11 -2.05 7.47
CA HIS A 47 2.19 -2.91 6.73
C HIS A 47 2.72 -3.15 5.29
N ARG A 48 2.18 -4.15 4.60
CA ARG A 48 2.46 -4.45 3.19
C ARG A 48 1.22 -4.41 2.29
N LEU A 49 0.03 -4.65 2.86
CA LEU A 49 -1.25 -4.50 2.17
C LEU A 49 -2.17 -3.57 2.95
N THR A 50 -2.99 -2.80 2.23
CA THR A 50 -4.15 -2.10 2.79
C THR A 50 -5.39 -2.47 2.01
N LEU A 51 -6.48 -2.81 2.70
CA LEU A 51 -7.77 -3.10 2.08
C LEU A 51 -8.77 -1.99 2.41
N TYR A 52 -9.33 -1.40 1.36
CA TYR A 52 -10.41 -0.43 1.41
C TYR A 52 -11.70 -1.12 0.97
N PRO A 53 -12.76 -1.14 1.81
CA PRO A 53 -14.08 -1.57 1.36
C PRO A 53 -14.56 -0.65 0.22
N ALA A 54 -15.02 -1.23 -0.89
CA ALA A 54 -15.44 -0.49 -2.07
C ALA A 54 -16.53 -1.23 -2.87
N GLU A 55 -17.22 -0.52 -3.76
CA GLU A 55 -18.25 -1.10 -4.64
C GLU A 55 -17.67 -1.87 -5.84
N ALA A 56 -16.40 -1.67 -6.16
CA ALA A 56 -15.69 -2.37 -7.23
C ALA A 56 -14.26 -2.70 -6.80
N ASP A 57 -13.77 -3.87 -7.23
CA ASP A 57 -12.40 -4.30 -6.97
C ASP A 57 -11.40 -3.50 -7.81
N GLY A 58 -10.23 -3.19 -7.25
CA GLY A 58 -9.18 -2.51 -8.01
C GLY A 58 -7.96 -2.12 -7.18
N VAL A 59 -6.89 -1.70 -7.87
CA VAL A 59 -5.73 -1.11 -7.21
C VAL A 59 -6.07 0.33 -6.83
N SER A 60 -6.03 0.63 -5.54
CA SER A 60 -6.22 2.00 -5.04
C SER A 60 -4.90 2.77 -5.05
N ALA A 61 -3.79 2.13 -4.66
CA ALA A 61 -2.48 2.75 -4.62
C ALA A 61 -1.35 1.71 -4.65
N ILE A 62 -0.19 2.13 -5.16
CA ILE A 62 1.06 1.39 -5.05
C ILE A 62 2.06 2.32 -4.36
N GLY A 63 2.51 1.91 -3.18
CA GLY A 63 3.48 2.65 -2.39
C GLY A 63 4.90 2.20 -2.72
N TRP A 64 5.71 3.10 -3.27
CA TRP A 64 7.12 2.86 -3.57
C TRP A 64 8.00 3.37 -2.44
N GLU A 65 8.96 2.53 -2.01
CA GLU A 65 9.91 2.91 -0.97
C GLU A 65 11.14 3.59 -1.58
N VAL A 66 11.64 4.61 -0.87
CA VAL A 66 12.92 5.25 -1.14
C VAL A 66 13.73 5.34 0.15
N SER A 67 15.04 5.15 0.05
CA SER A 67 15.91 4.92 1.19
C SER A 67 16.23 6.19 2.00
N THR A 68 15.88 7.38 1.51
CA THR A 68 16.14 8.66 2.21
C THR A 68 15.07 9.71 1.87
N VAL A 69 14.90 10.69 2.78
CA VAL A 69 14.04 11.85 2.56
C VAL A 69 14.49 12.67 1.34
N ALA A 70 15.80 12.90 1.17
CA ALA A 70 16.32 13.61 0.01
C ALA A 70 15.98 12.91 -1.32
N LYS A 71 16.01 11.57 -1.36
CA LYS A 71 15.56 10.80 -2.54
C LYS A 71 14.06 10.95 -2.77
N LEU A 72 13.25 11.00 -1.71
CA LEU A 72 11.80 11.23 -1.82
C LEU A 72 11.52 12.60 -2.45
N GLU A 73 12.15 13.65 -1.94
CA GLU A 73 12.03 15.01 -2.47
C GLU A 73 12.47 15.10 -3.94
N ALA A 74 13.61 14.48 -4.28
CA ALA A 74 14.11 14.43 -5.65
C ALA A 74 13.16 13.66 -6.58
N THR A 75 12.53 12.59 -6.08
CA THR A 75 11.53 11.82 -6.85
C THR A 75 10.30 12.68 -7.14
N PHE A 76 9.79 13.41 -6.15
CA PHE A 76 8.67 14.32 -6.34
C PHE A 76 8.99 15.47 -7.30
N ALA A 77 10.17 16.06 -7.20
CA ALA A 77 10.62 17.09 -8.15
C ALA A 77 10.63 16.54 -9.59
N ALA A 78 11.22 15.35 -9.79
CA ALA A 78 11.28 14.70 -11.09
C ALA A 78 9.90 14.35 -11.69
N LEU A 79 8.91 14.00 -10.86
CA LEU A 79 7.54 13.75 -11.32
C LEU A 79 6.85 15.05 -11.76
N ARG A 80 7.00 16.14 -10.99
CA ARG A 80 6.43 17.45 -11.34
C ARG A 80 7.01 18.03 -12.61
N GLU A 81 8.33 17.90 -12.81
CA GLU A 81 9.00 18.31 -14.06
C GLU A 81 8.45 17.59 -15.29
N ARG A 82 7.89 16.38 -15.11
CA ARG A 82 7.27 15.57 -16.16
C ARG A 82 5.75 15.76 -16.24
N GLU A 83 5.22 16.74 -15.52
CA GLU A 83 3.78 17.07 -15.48
C GLU A 83 2.92 15.89 -15.00
N VAL A 84 3.50 14.97 -14.23
CA VAL A 84 2.74 13.94 -13.52
C VAL A 84 2.06 14.61 -12.32
N ALA A 85 0.78 14.35 -12.12
CA ALA A 85 0.06 14.84 -10.95
C ALA A 85 0.68 14.26 -9.66
N VAL A 86 1.02 15.13 -8.71
CA VAL A 86 1.65 14.81 -7.42
C VAL A 86 0.88 15.45 -6.29
#